data_AF-I4Z049-F1
#
_entry.id   AF-I4Z049-F1
#
_cell.length_a   1.000
_cell.length_b   1.000
_cell.length_c   1.000
_cell.angle_alpha   90.00
_cell.angle_beta   90.00
_cell.angle_gamma   90.00
#
_symmetry.space_group_name_H-M   'P 1'
#
loop_
_entity.id
_entity.type
_entity.pdbx_description
1 polymer ?
#
loop_
_entity_poly.entity_id
_entity_poly.type
_entity_poly.pdbx_seq_one_letter_code
_entity_poly.pdbx_strand_id
1 'polypeptide(L)' 'MTDKNRKHDTPKDKPERKNDKSSENGKKHQDELLDEGVEETFPASDPVSVRITK' A
#
# COMPACT_ATOMS: atom_id res chain seq x y z
N MET A 1 -19.31 -32.89 35.61
CA MET A 1 -18.69 -31.56 35.48
C MET A 1 -17.73 -31.67 34.31
N THR A 2 -17.99 -30.99 33.20
CA THR A 2 -17.17 -31.11 31.98
C THR A 2 -16.19 -29.94 31.87
N ASP A 3 -14.91 -30.26 31.80
CA ASP A 3 -13.79 -29.34 31.68
C ASP A 3 -13.85 -28.50 30.40
N LYS A 4 -13.84 -27.17 30.55
CA LYS A 4 -13.70 -26.20 29.45
C LYS A 4 -12.37 -25.48 29.53
N ASN A 5 -11.28 -26.20 29.30
CA ASN A 5 -9.98 -25.59 29.00
C ASN A 5 -9.55 -26.02 27.59
N ARG A 6 -10.10 -25.35 26.57
CA ARG A 6 -9.56 -25.41 25.22
C ARG A 6 -8.79 -24.12 25.00
N LYS A 7 -7.48 -24.19 25.25
CA LYS A 7 -6.52 -23.11 24.97
C LYS A 7 -6.66 -22.72 23.50
N HIS A 8 -6.74 -21.41 23.26
CA HIS A 8 -6.87 -20.83 21.94
C HIS A 8 -5.46 -20.68 21.34
N ASP A 9 -4.98 -21.74 20.68
CA ASP A 9 -3.76 -21.66 19.85
C ASP A 9 -4.16 -21.13 18.47
N THR A 10 -3.91 -19.85 18.22
CA THR A 10 -3.96 -19.27 16.88
C THR A 10 -2.62 -18.62 16.57
N PRO A 11 -1.95 -18.95 15.45
CA PRO A 11 -0.66 -18.39 15.10
C PRO A 11 -0.79 -16.91 14.74
N LYS A 12 0.02 -16.05 15.38
CA LYS A 12 0.09 -14.59 15.17
C LYS A 12 0.99 -14.21 13.99
N ASP A 13 0.77 -14.78 12.81
CA ASP A 13 1.48 -14.37 11.58
C ASP A 13 0.50 -13.85 10.53
N LYS A 14 -0.34 -12.90 10.94
CA LYS A 14 -0.92 -11.94 9.99
C LYS A 14 -0.36 -10.59 10.35
N PRO A 15 0.23 -9.83 9.39
CA PRO A 15 0.45 -8.43 9.61
C PRO A 15 -0.93 -7.82 9.85
N GLU A 16 -1.23 -7.50 11.11
CA GLU A 16 -2.30 -6.59 11.46
C GLU A 16 -1.99 -5.30 10.70
N ARG A 17 -2.58 -5.16 9.50
CA ARG A 17 -2.75 -3.86 8.90
C ARG A 17 -3.62 -3.12 9.90
N LYS A 18 -2.96 -2.37 10.79
CA LYS A 18 -3.64 -1.38 11.60
C LYS A 18 -4.32 -0.50 10.57
N ASN A 19 -5.62 -0.68 10.43
CA ASN A 19 -6.50 0.37 9.94
C ASN A 19 -6.48 1.45 11.02
N ASP A 20 -5.31 2.09 11.15
CA ASP A 20 -5.15 3.31 11.88
C ASP A 20 -6.04 4.29 11.12
N LYS A 21 -7.09 4.71 11.82
CA LYS A 21 -8.02 5.73 11.39
C LYS A 21 -7.17 6.93 10.96
N SER A 22 -6.90 6.99 9.68
CA SER A 22 -6.31 8.14 9.05
C SER A 22 -7.30 9.26 9.26
N SER A 23 -6.91 10.18 10.14
CA SER A 23 -7.45 11.53 10.10
C SER A 23 -7.48 11.97 8.64
N GLU A 24 -8.45 12.78 8.24
CA GLU A 24 -8.56 13.26 6.86
C GLU A 24 -7.22 13.86 6.36
N ASN A 25 -6.46 14.47 7.28
CA ASN A 25 -5.10 14.96 7.04
C ASN A 25 -4.09 13.85 6.72
N GLY A 26 -4.16 12.70 7.38
CA GLY A 26 -3.27 11.57 7.13
C GLY A 26 -3.52 10.92 5.77
N LYS A 27 -4.74 10.99 5.22
CA LYS A 27 -5.02 10.51 3.86
C LYS A 27 -4.45 11.46 2.81
N LYS A 28 -4.73 12.76 2.94
CA LYS A 28 -4.26 13.80 2.03
C LYS A 28 -2.74 13.81 1.88
N HIS A 29 -2.01 13.67 2.98
CA HIS A 29 -0.55 13.60 2.95
C HIS A 29 -0.02 12.33 2.25
N GLN A 30 -0.71 11.19 2.39
CA GLN A 30 -0.31 9.97 1.70
C GLN A 30 -0.61 10.08 0.20
N ASP A 31 -1.74 10.68 -0.17
CA ASP A 31 -2.11 10.91 -1.57
C ASP A 31 -1.10 11.84 -2.27
N GLU A 32 -0.69 12.93 -1.62
CA GLU A 32 0.33 13.88 -2.14
C GLU A 32 1.70 13.21 -2.39
N LEU A 33 2.15 12.36 -1.46
CA LEU A 33 3.41 11.62 -1.62
C LEU A 33 3.37 10.61 -2.78
N LEU A 34 2.20 10.03 -3.04
CA LEU A 34 2.03 9.11 -4.15
C LEU A 34 2.10 9.83 -5.49
N ASP A 35 1.45 11.00 -5.58
CA ASP A 35 1.47 11.84 -6.78
C ASP A 35 2.90 12.35 -7.08
N GLU A 36 3.63 12.83 -6.07
CA GLU A 36 5.04 13.25 -6.20
C GLU A 36 5.93 12.11 -6.73
N GLY A 37 5.82 10.92 -6.15
CA GLY A 37 6.62 9.77 -6.59
C GLY A 37 6.34 9.32 -8.02
N VAL A 38 5.10 9.52 -8.52
CA VAL A 38 4.75 9.25 -9.92
C VAL A 38 5.39 10.29 -10.84
N GLU A 39 5.31 11.57 -10.50
CA GLU A 39 5.90 12.64 -11.33
C GLU A 39 7.44 12.53 -11.42
N GLU A 40 8.11 12.13 -10.34
CA GLU A 40 9.56 11.90 -10.32
C GLU A 40 10.00 10.67 -11.12
N THR A 41 9.22 9.59 -11.07
CA THR A 41 9.56 8.33 -11.76
C THR A 41 9.25 8.40 -13.26
N PHE A 42 8.36 9.30 -13.66
CA PHE A 42 7.94 9.50 -15.05
C PHE A 42 8.17 10.96 -15.48
N PRO A 43 9.42 11.35 -15.79
CA PRO A 43 9.82 12.74 -16.06
C PRO A 43 9.26 13.32 -17.39
N ALA A 44 7.94 13.35 -17.54
CA ALA A 44 7.18 13.42 -18.79
C ALA A 44 7.36 12.15 -19.63
N SER A 45 6.30 11.35 -19.69
CA SER A 45 6.17 10.14 -20.50
C SER A 45 6.21 10.44 -22.01
N ASP A 46 7.26 11.02 -22.57
CA ASP A 46 7.39 11.03 -24.03
C ASP A 46 7.60 9.56 -24.45
N PRO A 47 6.60 8.89 -25.07
CA PRO A 47 6.80 7.54 -25.54
C PRO A 47 8.02 7.51 -26.46
N VAL A 48 8.88 6.50 -26.29
CA VAL A 48 10.03 6.33 -27.18
C VAL A 48 9.52 6.20 -28.62
N SER A 49 9.71 7.24 -29.43
CA SER A 49 9.31 7.24 -30.83
C SER A 49 10.20 6.29 -31.63
N VAL A 50 9.67 5.14 -32.02
CA VAL A 50 10.38 4.18 -32.89
C VAL A 50 10.40 4.71 -34.33
N ARG A 51 11.59 5.11 -34.82
CA ARG A 51 11.80 5.43 -36.23
C ARG A 51 12.09 4.14 -37.00
N ILE A 52 11.14 3.66 -37.80
CA ILE A 52 11.36 2.54 -38.72
C ILE A 52 12.09 3.09 -39.95
N THR A 53 13.42 2.97 -39.99
CA THR A 53 14.21 3.23 -41.19
C THR A 53 14.21 1.98 -42.07
N LYS A 54 13.77 2.12 -43.32
CA LYS A 54 13.80 1.08 -44.35
C LYS A 54 15.13 1.04 -45.07
#